data_AF-A0A0B1TDE2-F1
#
_entry.id   AF-A0A0B1TDE2-F1
#
_cell.length_a   1.000
_cell.length_b   1.000
_cell.length_c   1.000
_cell.angle_alpha   90.00
_cell.angle_beta   90.00
_cell.angle_gamma   90.00
#
_symmetry.space_group_name_H-M   'P 1'
#
loop_
_entity.id
_entity.type
_entity.pdbx_description
1 polymer ?
#
loop_
_entity_poly.entity_id
_entity_poly.type
_entity_poly.pdbx_seq_one_letter_code
_entity_poly.pdbx_strand_id
1 'polypeptide(L)' 'MDPEHCEFLAEDVMIKIVPRRNEPVLHLVCGDIGPLEAGIPVEVPLWLAADLRRKHHCEIVVGRHSFLKLLA' A
#
# COMPACT_ATOMS: atom_id res chain seq x y z
N MET A 1 -17.99 8.30 -13.25
CA MET A 1 -16.69 7.61 -13.10
C MET A 1 -16.95 6.13 -13.07
N ASP A 2 -16.21 5.37 -13.87
CA ASP A 2 -16.15 3.91 -13.85
C ASP A 2 -15.10 3.43 -12.82
N PRO A 3 -15.17 2.16 -12.35
CA PRO A 3 -14.25 1.63 -11.34
C PRO A 3 -12.78 1.66 -11.77
N GLU A 4 -12.52 1.44 -13.06
CA GLU A 4 -11.16 1.39 -13.63
C GLU A 4 -10.50 2.77 -13.55
N HIS A 5 -11.25 3.83 -13.86
CA HIS A 5 -10.79 5.20 -13.69
C HIS A 5 -10.52 5.55 -12.22
N CYS A 6 -11.36 5.08 -11.29
CA CYS A 6 -11.14 5.27 -9.86
C CYS A 6 -9.88 4.54 -9.36
N GLU A 7 -9.63 3.33 -9.85
CA GLU A 7 -8.41 2.56 -9.53
C GLU A 7 -7.16 3.25 -10.05
N PHE A 8 -7.19 3.73 -11.30
CA PHE A 8 -6.09 4.47 -11.91
C PHE A 8 -5.71 5.72 -11.09
N LEU A 9 -6.70 6.52 -10.69
CA LEU A 9 -6.47 7.71 -9.85
C LEU A 9 -5.92 7.36 -8.45
N ALA A 10 -6.15 6.14 -7.98
CA ALA A 10 -5.71 5.68 -6.68
C ALA A 10 -4.31 5.02 -6.68
N GLU A 11 -3.68 4.84 -7.86
CA GLU A 11 -2.37 4.19 -7.98
C GLU A 11 -1.26 4.92 -7.22
N ASP A 12 -1.31 6.26 -7.20
CA ASP A 12 -0.33 7.11 -6.51
C ASP A 12 -0.63 7.31 -5.01
N VAL A 13 -1.71 6.71 -4.50
CA VAL A 13 -2.10 6.85 -3.10
C VAL A 13 -1.19 5.97 -2.24
N MET A 14 -0.31 6.62 -1.48
CA MET A 14 0.51 5.95 -0.48
C MET A 14 -0.31 5.66 0.78
N ILE A 15 -0.25 4.42 1.27
CA ILE A 15 -0.91 3.99 2.51
C ILE A 15 0.07 3.25 3.43
N LYS A 16 -0.21 3.35 4.73
CA LYS A 16 0.61 2.72 5.77
C LYS A 16 0.18 1.26 5.99
N ILE A 17 1.15 0.35 5.98
CA ILE A 17 0.97 -1.07 6.31
C ILE A 17 1.93 -1.48 7.42
N VAL A 18 1.64 -2.60 8.07
CA VAL A 18 2.60 -3.34 8.93
C VAL A 18 2.88 -4.69 8.27
N PRO A 19 4.10 -4.93 7.77
CA PRO A 19 4.49 -6.23 7.22
C PRO A 19 4.48 -7.32 8.29
N ARG A 20 4.12 -8.54 7.89
CA ARG A 20 4.13 -9.74 8.75
C ARG A 20 5.39 -10.57 8.59
N ARG A 21 6.16 -10.32 7.54
CA ARG A 21 7.43 -10.99 7.24
C ARG A 21 8.40 -10.00 6.62
N ASN A 22 9.69 -10.31 6.71
CA ASN A 22 10.72 -9.53 6.04
C ASN A 22 10.64 -9.77 4.53
N GLU A 23 10.72 -8.69 3.75
CA GLU A 23 10.89 -8.75 2.30
C GLU A 23 12.15 -7.96 1.92
N PRO A 24 12.96 -8.47 0.98
CA PRO A 24 14.04 -7.68 0.40
C PRO A 24 13.47 -6.48 -0.37
N VAL A 25 14.37 -5.63 -0.87
CA VAL A 25 13.99 -4.56 -1.79
C VAL A 25 13.27 -5.18 -3.01
N LEU A 26 12.06 -4.69 -3.28
CA LEU A 26 11.28 -5.05 -4.45
C LEU A 26 11.67 -4.10 -5.59
N HIS A 27 12.23 -4.64 -6.65
CA HIS A 27 12.59 -3.89 -7.86
C HIS A 27 11.42 -3.88 -8.84
N LEU A 28 10.69 -2.76 -8.92
CA LEU A 28 9.48 -2.62 -9.74
C LEU A 28 9.74 -1.66 -10.91
N VAL A 29 8.87 -1.70 -11.93
CA VAL A 29 9.02 -0.84 -13.12
C VAL A 29 9.05 0.65 -12.76
N CYS A 30 8.28 1.04 -11.74
CA CYS A 30 8.20 2.43 -11.29
C CYS A 30 9.20 2.78 -10.18
N GLY A 31 10.12 1.88 -9.81
CA GLY A 31 11.14 2.10 -8.80
C GLY A 31 11.23 1.01 -7.73
N ASP A 32 12.11 1.23 -6.76
CA ASP A 32 12.40 0.27 -5.70
C ASP A 32 11.54 0.54 -4.45
N ILE A 33 11.06 -0.53 -3.81
CA ILE A 33 10.30 -0.46 -2.55
C ILE A 33 10.91 -1.40 -1.51
N GLY A 34 11.24 -0.87 -0.33
CA GLY A 34 11.74 -1.63 0.80
C GLY A 34 13.20 -1.35 1.15
N PRO A 35 13.86 -2.22 1.94
CA PRO A 35 13.35 -3.50 2.45
C PRO A 35 12.14 -3.33 3.38
N LEU A 36 11.26 -4.34 3.43
CA LEU A 36 10.13 -4.36 4.35
C LEU A 36 10.50 -5.19 5.57
N GLU A 37 10.45 -4.59 6.75
CA GLU A 37 10.76 -5.28 8.01
C GLU A 37 9.46 -5.66 8.74
N ALA A 38 9.38 -6.91 9.21
CA ALA A 38 8.22 -7.42 9.93
C ALA A 38 7.96 -6.60 11.20
N GLY A 39 6.70 -6.19 11.39
CA GLY A 39 6.28 -5.41 12.56
C GLY A 39 6.64 -3.92 12.47
N ILE A 40 7.43 -3.48 11.49
CA ILE A 40 7.80 -2.07 11.31
C ILE A 40 6.83 -1.41 10.32
N PRO A 41 6.05 -0.40 10.74
CA PRO A 41 5.12 0.25 9.83
C PRO A 41 5.83 1.02 8.71
N VAL A 42 5.35 0.86 7.49
CA VAL A 42 5.94 1.46 6.27
C VAL A 42 4.85 1.95 5.33
N GLU A 43 5.11 3.03 4.59
CA GLU A 43 4.21 3.52 3.54
C GLU A 43 4.55 2.88 2.20
N VAL A 44 3.53 2.35 1.52
CA VAL A 44 3.65 1.73 0.20
C VAL A 44 2.47 2.19 -0.68
N PRO A 45 2.58 2.10 -2.01
CA PRO A 45 1.45 2.37 -2.89
C PRO A 45 0.24 1.47 -2.57
N LEU A 46 -0.97 2.00 -2.74
CA LEU A 46 -2.22 1.30 -2.43
C LEU A 46 -2.34 -0.04 -3.15
N TRP A 47 -1.96 -0.08 -4.43
CA TRP A 47 -1.98 -1.31 -5.23
C TRP A 47 -1.06 -2.38 -4.64
N LEU A 48 0.12 -2.00 -4.14
CA LEU A 48 1.06 -2.93 -3.52
C LEU A 48 0.56 -3.40 -2.15
N ALA A 49 0.02 -2.48 -1.34
CA ALA A 49 -0.62 -2.84 -0.08
C ALA A 49 -1.79 -3.82 -0.28
N ALA A 50 -2.60 -3.63 -1.32
CA ALA A 50 -3.70 -4.54 -1.65
C ALA A 50 -3.19 -5.94 -2.03
N ASP A 51 -2.16 -6.03 -2.88
CA ASP A 51 -1.51 -7.30 -3.26
C ASP A 51 -0.90 -8.02 -2.04
N LEU A 52 -0.11 -7.29 -1.23
CA LEU A 52 0.50 -7.83 -0.01
C LEU A 52 -0.56 -8.31 1.00
N ARG A 53 -1.67 -7.58 1.15
CA ARG A 53 -2.79 -7.99 2.02
C ARG A 53 -3.48 -9.24 1.51
N ARG A 54 -3.74 -9.35 0.20
CA ARG A 54 -4.33 -10.56 -0.41
C ARG A 54 -3.47 -11.80 -0.18
N LYS A 55 -2.15 -11.63 -0.15
CA LYS A 55 -1.17 -12.68 0.18
C LYS A 55 -1.00 -12.90 1.69
N HIS A 56 -1.74 -12.17 2.54
CA HIS A 56 -1.60 -12.19 3.99
C HIS A 56 -0.21 -11.77 4.50
N HIS A 57 0.56 -10.99 3.72
CA HIS A 57 1.91 -10.53 4.06
C HIS A 57 1.94 -9.24 4.89
N CYS A 58 0.82 -8.55 5.02
CA CYS A 58 0.74 -7.32 5.82
C CYS A 58 -0.65 -7.12 6.44
N GLU A 59 -0.71 -6.17 7.36
CA GLU A 59 -1.95 -5.55 7.83
C GLU A 59 -1.99 -4.10 7.35
N ILE A 60 -3.15 -3.63 6.89
CA ILE A 60 -3.33 -2.23 6.49
C ILE A 60 -3.66 -1.41 7.73
N VAL A 61 -2.90 -0.34 7.97
CA VAL A 61 -3.16 0.58 9.08
C VAL A 61 -4.25 1.56 8.66
N VAL A 62 -5.47 1.35 9.15
CA VAL A 62 -6.58 2.28 8.91
C VAL A 62 -6.44 3.47 9.86
N GLY A 63 -5.96 4.59 9.34
CA GLY A 63 -5.92 5.85 10.07
C GLY A 63 -7.33 6.43 10.24
N ARG A 64 -7.60 7.04 11.39
CA ARG A 64 -8.86 7.75 11.67
C ARG A 64 -9.16 8.90 10.67
N HIS A 65 -8.17 9.32 9.88
CA HIS A 65 -8.26 10.36 8.85
C HIS A 65 -8.38 9.84 7.40
N SER A 66 -8.32 8.54 7.15
CA SER A 66 -8.26 7.97 5.78
C SER A 66 -9.52 8.20 4.96
N PHE A 67 -10.65 8.58 5.58
CA PHE A 67 -11.90 8.91 4.88
C PHE A 67 -11.89 10.30 4.22
N LEU A 68 -11.03 11.23 4.64
CA LEU A 68 -11.08 12.62 4.18
C LEU A 68 -10.35 12.87 2.85
N LYS A 69 -9.43 11.99 2.43
CA LYS A 69 -8.72 12.15 1.14
C LYS A 69 -9.53 11.68 -0.07
N LEU A 70 -10.60 10.90 0.11
CA LEU A 70 -11.44 10.40 -0.98
C LEU A 70 -12.65 11.33 -1.29
N LEU A 71 -12.82 12.41 -0.53
CA LEU A 71 -13.96 13.34 -0.62
C LEU A 71 -13.55 14.77 -1.03
N ALA A 72 -12.28 14.98 -1.39
CA ALA A 72 -11.75 16.28 -1.81
C ALA A 72 -11.31 16.23 -3.28
#